data_AF-A0A0M4EYM1-F1
#
_entry.id   AF-A0A0M4EYM1-F1
#
_cell.length_a   1.000
_cell.length_b   1.000
_cell.length_c   1.000
_cell.angle_alpha   90.00
_cell.angle_beta   90.00
_cell.angle_gamma   90.00
#
_symmetry.space_group_name_H-M   'P 1'
#
loop_
_entity.id
_entity.type
_entity.pdbx_description
1 polymer ?
#
loop_
_entity_poly.entity_id
_entity_poly.type
_entity_poly.pdbx_seq_one_letter_code
_entity_poly.pdbx_strand_id
1 'polypeptide(L)'
;KPQATPTQNEAQAAHTNVNERRGLVWVCGILLVLVATAAAYFVWVLTQNTVVASNGLRILDRSEWMGEPPSGYQHLVTPVYNVIIHHTATEGCESEDVCIFRTRTIQNFHMNSLGFTDIGYNFLVGGDGQVYVGRGWHAQGQHVRGYGAVSISIAFIGTFVNVKPAEQQVQAAKRLMEEGVRLHKLHTDYHIYAHRQLSATESPGEKLFTLMQHWPRWSENVTKLRELNNEPLRFVTRDAWLAQPSVQPIKALALPVKNVRYVSTATESCRTQAMCTLRVRFLQALHIESHSKKDINYNFLVGGDGNVYVGRDWDYACEKFTSEETSFEGLLVGFVGNSSVTPSQMSVAKELLTRGIKLGKLHEHYQLIDELK
;
A
#
# COMPACT_ATOMS: atom_id res chain seq x y z
N LYS A 1 105.05 -37.51 25.33
CA LYS A 1 104.82 -38.04 23.96
C LYS A 1 104.34 -39.48 24.12
N PRO A 2 103.19 -39.93 23.60
CA PRO A 2 102.22 -39.23 22.74
C PRO A 2 100.84 -38.95 23.40
N GLN A 3 100.13 -37.96 22.88
CA GLN A 3 98.70 -37.73 23.11
C GLN A 3 97.88 -38.80 22.38
N ALA A 4 96.93 -39.42 23.06
CA ALA A 4 95.90 -40.25 22.44
C ALA A 4 94.86 -39.32 21.77
N THR A 5 94.71 -39.48 20.47
CA THR A 5 93.67 -38.84 19.65
C THR A 5 92.33 -39.55 19.89
N PRO A 6 91.19 -38.86 20.03
CA PRO A 6 89.89 -39.52 20.03
C PRO A 6 89.64 -40.14 18.66
N THR A 7 89.13 -41.36 18.64
CA THR A 7 88.79 -42.11 17.44
C THR A 7 87.63 -41.45 16.69
N GLN A 8 87.68 -41.49 15.35
CA GLN A 8 86.75 -40.86 14.40
C GLN A 8 85.26 -41.26 14.54
N ASN A 9 84.91 -42.19 15.43
CA ASN A 9 83.55 -42.72 15.55
C ASN A 9 82.59 -41.87 16.41
N GLU A 10 83.07 -40.99 17.29
CA GLU A 10 82.18 -40.14 18.12
C GLU A 10 81.70 -38.87 17.40
N ALA A 11 82.52 -38.31 16.49
CA ALA A 11 82.15 -37.12 15.71
C ALA A 11 81.06 -37.42 14.66
N GLN A 12 81.00 -38.64 14.15
CA GLN A 12 80.06 -39.05 13.11
C GLN A 12 78.63 -39.29 13.67
N ALA A 13 78.51 -39.73 14.92
CA ALA A 13 77.22 -39.96 15.60
C ALA A 13 76.54 -38.65 16.07
N ALA A 14 77.34 -37.62 16.41
CA ALA A 14 76.80 -36.30 16.77
C ALA A 14 76.30 -35.51 15.54
N HIS A 15 76.92 -35.69 14.38
CA HIS A 15 76.56 -34.99 13.15
C HIS A 15 75.28 -35.51 12.47
N THR A 16 74.94 -36.80 12.62
CA THR A 16 73.71 -37.39 12.08
C THR A 16 72.45 -36.93 12.84
N ASN A 17 72.53 -36.80 14.17
CA ASN A 17 71.42 -36.41 15.05
C ASN A 17 70.97 -34.94 14.84
N VAL A 18 71.86 -34.04 14.41
CA VAL A 18 71.55 -32.63 14.13
C VAL A 18 70.81 -32.45 12.79
N ASN A 19 71.15 -33.26 11.78
CA ASN A 19 70.52 -33.18 10.46
C ASN A 19 69.09 -33.77 10.46
N GLU A 20 68.85 -34.85 11.21
CA GLU A 20 67.49 -35.39 11.41
C GLU A 20 66.58 -34.43 12.18
N ARG A 21 67.09 -33.79 13.24
CA ARG A 21 66.34 -32.74 13.98
C ARG A 21 66.04 -31.52 13.11
N ARG A 22 66.99 -31.11 12.27
CA ARG A 22 66.75 -30.03 11.29
C ARG A 22 65.67 -30.44 10.30
N GLY A 23 65.74 -31.64 9.72
CA GLY A 23 64.72 -32.16 8.82
C GLY A 23 63.32 -32.19 9.46
N LEU A 24 63.22 -32.61 10.72
CA LEU A 24 61.97 -32.63 11.47
C LEU A 24 61.40 -31.23 11.71
N VAL A 25 62.24 -30.24 12.02
CA VAL A 25 61.83 -28.83 12.18
C VAL A 25 61.32 -28.25 10.86
N TRP A 26 61.96 -28.58 9.74
CA TRP A 26 61.49 -28.18 8.40
C TRP A 26 60.15 -28.81 8.05
N VAL A 27 59.95 -30.10 8.33
CA VAL A 27 58.67 -30.80 8.11
C VAL A 27 57.56 -30.21 8.97
N CYS A 28 57.81 -29.95 10.26
CA CYS A 28 56.85 -29.30 11.15
C CYS A 28 56.50 -27.88 10.69
N GLY A 29 57.49 -27.11 10.19
CA GLY A 29 57.28 -25.79 9.63
C GLY A 29 56.37 -25.81 8.39
N ILE A 30 56.62 -26.74 7.46
CA ILE A 30 55.78 -26.93 6.27
C ILE A 30 54.35 -27.33 6.67
N LEU A 31 54.20 -28.24 7.63
CA LEU A 31 52.88 -28.71 8.08
C LEU A 31 52.07 -27.58 8.72
N LEU A 32 52.71 -26.71 9.52
CA LEU A 32 52.06 -25.56 10.13
C LEU A 32 51.57 -24.55 9.08
N VAL A 33 52.37 -24.30 8.03
CA VAL A 33 51.96 -23.43 6.92
C VAL A 33 50.78 -24.03 6.15
N LEU A 34 50.78 -25.34 5.92
CA LEU A 34 49.67 -26.02 5.25
C LEU A 34 48.37 -25.98 6.07
N VAL A 35 48.44 -26.17 7.39
CA VAL A 35 47.27 -26.07 8.26
C VAL A 35 46.77 -24.62 8.34
N ALA A 36 47.68 -23.65 8.46
CA ALA A 36 47.31 -22.22 8.49
C ALA A 36 46.65 -21.76 7.18
N THR A 37 47.17 -22.21 6.03
CA THR A 37 46.58 -21.90 4.72
C THR A 37 45.24 -22.61 4.51
N ALA A 38 45.10 -23.86 4.94
CA ALA A 38 43.82 -24.57 4.91
C ALA A 38 42.79 -23.92 5.83
N ALA A 39 43.17 -23.50 7.04
CA ALA A 39 42.30 -22.78 7.96
C ALA A 39 41.91 -21.39 7.41
N ALA A 40 42.86 -20.65 6.83
CA ALA A 40 42.57 -19.37 6.17
C ALA A 40 41.65 -19.55 4.95
N TYR A 41 41.85 -20.60 4.15
CA TYR A 41 40.95 -20.97 3.06
C TYR A 41 39.56 -21.34 3.59
N PHE A 42 39.48 -22.11 4.67
CA PHE A 42 38.20 -22.48 5.29
C PHE A 42 37.46 -21.27 5.86
N VAL A 43 38.16 -20.34 6.52
CA VAL A 43 37.62 -19.05 6.99
C VAL A 43 37.21 -18.18 5.80
N TRP A 44 37.97 -18.17 4.71
CA TRP A 44 37.60 -17.47 3.47
C TRP A 44 36.34 -18.06 2.84
N VAL A 45 36.22 -19.39 2.75
CA VAL A 45 35.00 -20.08 2.28
C VAL A 45 33.79 -19.77 3.20
N LEU A 46 33.98 -19.77 4.51
CA LEU A 46 32.93 -19.43 5.48
C LEU A 46 32.52 -17.94 5.41
N THR A 47 33.45 -17.04 5.14
CA THR A 47 33.16 -15.61 4.95
C THR A 47 32.53 -15.32 3.58
N GLN A 48 32.85 -16.10 2.54
CA GLN A 48 32.15 -16.01 1.25
C GLN A 48 30.71 -16.55 1.31
N ASN A 49 30.44 -17.57 2.12
CA ASN A 49 29.08 -18.11 2.29
C ASN A 49 28.15 -17.25 3.16
N THR A 50 28.65 -16.21 3.83
CA THR A 50 27.85 -15.36 4.73
C THR A 50 27.50 -13.98 4.16
N VAL A 51 27.94 -13.66 2.93
CA VAL A 51 27.55 -12.42 2.22
C VAL A 51 27.36 -12.69 0.73
N VAL A 52 26.42 -13.58 0.40
CA VAL A 52 25.69 -13.48 -0.88
C VAL A 52 24.21 -13.42 -0.53
N ALA A 53 23.79 -12.29 0.03
CA ALA A 53 22.43 -11.83 -0.20
C ALA A 53 22.28 -11.75 -1.72
N SER A 54 21.51 -12.67 -2.31
CA SER A 54 21.29 -12.66 -3.75
C SER A 54 20.77 -11.28 -4.13
N ASN A 55 21.55 -10.53 -4.91
CA ASN A 55 21.12 -9.28 -5.52
C ASN A 55 19.96 -9.48 -6.53
N GLY A 56 19.47 -10.71 -6.70
CA GLY A 56 18.32 -11.05 -7.52
C GLY A 56 16.99 -10.98 -6.76
N LEU A 57 15.94 -10.58 -7.47
CA LEU A 57 14.56 -10.73 -7.04
C LEU A 57 14.14 -12.20 -7.19
N ARG A 58 13.78 -12.88 -6.10
CA ARG A 58 13.20 -14.23 -6.16
C ARG A 58 11.68 -14.14 -6.30
N ILE A 59 11.16 -14.64 -7.42
CA ILE A 59 9.73 -14.70 -7.74
C ILE A 59 9.34 -16.18 -7.75
N LEU A 60 8.47 -16.59 -6.83
CA LEU A 60 7.94 -17.94 -6.72
C LEU A 60 6.69 -18.06 -7.57
N ASP A 61 6.76 -18.91 -8.59
CA ASP A 61 5.62 -19.28 -9.39
C ASP A 61 4.61 -20.09 -8.58
N ARG A 62 3.38 -20.17 -9.11
CA ARG A 62 2.26 -20.87 -8.48
C ARG A 62 2.56 -22.28 -8.02
N SER A 63 3.29 -23.03 -8.84
CA SER A 63 3.69 -24.40 -8.51
C SER A 63 4.64 -24.47 -7.31
N GLU A 64 5.47 -23.46 -7.10
CA GLU A 64 6.46 -23.44 -6.02
C GLU A 64 5.81 -23.18 -4.66
N TRP A 65 4.77 -22.35 -4.61
CA TRP A 65 3.98 -22.14 -3.38
C TRP A 65 2.75 -23.06 -3.27
N MET A 66 2.66 -24.10 -4.11
CA MET A 66 1.57 -25.10 -4.12
C MET A 66 0.17 -24.46 -4.22
N GLY A 67 0.03 -23.46 -5.10
CA GLY A 67 -1.23 -22.77 -5.33
C GLY A 67 -2.21 -23.57 -6.18
N GLU A 68 -3.49 -23.45 -5.86
CA GLU A 68 -4.58 -24.05 -6.65
C GLU A 68 -4.68 -23.36 -8.02
N PRO A 69 -5.04 -24.06 -9.10
CA PRO A 69 -5.24 -23.43 -10.40
C PRO A 69 -6.43 -22.45 -10.38
N PRO A 70 -6.37 -21.35 -11.15
CA PRO A 70 -7.52 -20.46 -11.27
C PRO A 70 -8.68 -21.16 -11.99
N SER A 71 -9.91 -20.91 -11.55
CA SER A 71 -11.13 -21.40 -12.24
C SER A 71 -11.45 -20.61 -13.51
N GLY A 72 -10.75 -19.49 -13.74
CA GLY A 72 -10.83 -18.66 -14.94
C GLY A 72 -10.19 -17.30 -14.73
N TYR A 73 -9.85 -16.61 -15.81
CA TYR A 73 -9.37 -15.23 -15.74
C TYR A 73 -9.68 -14.45 -17.02
N GLN A 74 -9.81 -13.13 -16.86
CA GLN A 74 -9.82 -12.20 -17.97
C GLN A 74 -8.39 -11.75 -18.27
N HIS A 75 -8.06 -11.56 -19.55
CA HIS A 75 -6.75 -11.09 -19.94
C HIS A 75 -6.56 -9.60 -19.60
N LEU A 76 -5.38 -9.25 -19.11
CA LEU A 76 -4.96 -7.88 -18.83
C LEU A 76 -4.16 -7.33 -20.02
N VAL A 77 -4.58 -6.19 -20.57
CA VAL A 77 -3.86 -5.55 -21.67
C VAL A 77 -2.62 -4.85 -21.14
N THR A 78 -1.44 -5.25 -21.63
CA THR A 78 -0.13 -4.71 -21.23
C THR A 78 0.49 -3.89 -22.37
N PRO A 79 1.32 -2.87 -22.07
CA PRO A 79 1.74 -2.44 -20.74
C PRO A 79 0.65 -1.68 -19.99
N VAL A 80 0.53 -1.91 -18.68
CA VAL A 80 -0.37 -1.12 -17.82
C VAL A 80 0.35 0.12 -17.26
N TYR A 81 -0.43 1.17 -16.98
CA TYR A 81 0.06 2.44 -16.46
C TYR A 81 -0.13 2.59 -14.94
N ASN A 82 -0.74 1.60 -14.28
CA ASN A 82 -1.16 1.75 -12.89
C ASN A 82 -0.74 0.54 -12.05
N VAL A 83 -0.14 0.82 -10.89
CA VAL A 83 0.14 -0.17 -9.85
C VAL A 83 -0.64 0.20 -8.60
N ILE A 84 -1.40 -0.76 -8.05
CA ILE A 84 -2.16 -0.55 -6.81
C ILE A 84 -1.56 -1.41 -5.71
N ILE A 85 -1.09 -0.76 -4.64
CA ILE A 85 -0.49 -1.42 -3.49
C ILE A 85 -1.56 -1.70 -2.43
N HIS A 86 -1.46 -2.91 -1.88
CA HIS A 86 -2.32 -3.44 -0.82
C HIS A 86 -1.48 -3.94 0.34
N HIS A 87 -2.13 -4.12 1.49
CA HIS A 87 -1.75 -5.14 2.45
C HIS A 87 -2.76 -6.28 2.42
N THR A 88 -2.41 -7.43 2.97
CA THR A 88 -3.32 -8.59 3.06
C THR A 88 -4.22 -8.54 4.30
N ALA A 89 -3.91 -7.66 5.26
CA ALA A 89 -4.55 -7.61 6.58
C ALA A 89 -4.47 -8.96 7.34
N THR A 90 -3.43 -9.74 7.05
CA THR A 90 -3.10 -10.99 7.75
C THR A 90 -1.96 -10.74 8.75
N GLU A 91 -1.60 -11.78 9.49
CA GLU A 91 -0.28 -11.87 10.10
C GLU A 91 0.81 -11.83 9.03
N GLY A 92 1.98 -11.30 9.40
CA GLY A 92 3.16 -11.32 8.55
C GLY A 92 3.74 -12.74 8.39
N CYS A 93 4.84 -12.81 7.67
CA CYS A 93 5.62 -14.03 7.48
C CYS A 93 7.09 -13.65 7.31
N GLU A 94 8.02 -14.38 7.94
CA GLU A 94 9.45 -14.06 7.93
C GLU A 94 10.30 -15.13 7.24
N SER A 95 9.75 -16.32 7.01
CA SER A 95 10.39 -17.43 6.30
C SER A 95 9.53 -17.89 5.11
N GLU A 96 10.19 -18.50 4.12
CA GLU A 96 9.56 -18.96 2.87
C GLU A 96 8.37 -19.89 3.14
N ASP A 97 8.51 -20.87 4.02
CA ASP A 97 7.47 -21.84 4.37
C ASP A 97 6.23 -21.16 4.98
N VAL A 98 6.43 -20.18 5.87
CA VAL A 98 5.34 -19.41 6.47
C VAL A 98 4.68 -18.51 5.42
N CYS A 99 5.46 -17.87 4.54
CA CYS A 99 4.92 -17.03 3.48
C CYS A 99 4.16 -17.83 2.41
N ILE A 100 4.61 -19.04 2.08
CA ILE A 100 3.86 -20.01 1.26
C ILE A 100 2.52 -20.34 1.93
N PHE A 101 2.55 -20.69 3.23
CA PHE A 101 1.35 -20.99 3.99
C PHE A 101 0.36 -19.80 4.01
N ARG A 102 0.84 -18.58 4.23
CA ARG A 102 0.00 -17.36 4.16
C ARG A 102 -0.60 -17.15 2.78
N THR A 103 0.20 -17.29 1.72
CA THR A 103 -0.26 -17.11 0.34
C THR A 103 -1.38 -18.09 -0.01
N ARG A 104 -1.21 -19.37 0.36
CA ARG A 104 -2.25 -20.41 0.18
C ARG A 104 -3.51 -20.10 1.00
N THR A 105 -3.36 -19.63 2.23
CA THR A 105 -4.50 -19.25 3.09
C THR A 105 -5.31 -18.11 2.47
N ILE A 106 -4.61 -17.08 1.94
CA ILE A 106 -5.25 -15.94 1.26
C ILE A 106 -5.95 -16.40 -0.02
N GLN A 107 -5.33 -17.29 -0.82
CA GLN A 107 -5.97 -17.86 -2.00
C GLN A 107 -7.25 -18.61 -1.63
N ASN A 108 -7.18 -19.50 -0.63
CA ASN A 108 -8.31 -20.31 -0.20
C ASN A 108 -9.48 -19.44 0.27
N PHE A 109 -9.21 -18.41 1.07
CA PHE A 109 -10.22 -17.44 1.50
C PHE A 109 -10.86 -16.71 0.30
N HIS A 110 -10.05 -16.23 -0.65
CA HIS A 110 -10.57 -15.53 -1.83
C HIS A 110 -11.45 -16.43 -2.70
N MET A 111 -11.07 -17.69 -2.93
CA MET A 111 -11.83 -18.61 -3.77
C MET A 111 -13.08 -19.15 -3.06
N ASN A 112 -12.92 -19.62 -1.83
CA ASN A 112 -14.00 -20.34 -1.12
C ASN A 112 -14.95 -19.43 -0.36
N SER A 113 -14.50 -18.26 0.11
CA SER A 113 -15.31 -17.34 0.90
C SER A 113 -15.79 -16.12 0.10
N LEU A 114 -14.97 -15.60 -0.82
CA LEU A 114 -15.35 -14.44 -1.64
C LEU A 114 -15.85 -14.80 -3.06
N GLY A 115 -15.76 -16.07 -3.44
CA GLY A 115 -16.17 -16.54 -4.77
C GLY A 115 -15.31 -15.99 -5.91
N PHE A 116 -14.06 -15.60 -5.63
CA PHE A 116 -13.14 -15.16 -6.66
C PHE A 116 -12.67 -16.35 -7.49
N THR A 117 -12.31 -16.11 -8.74
CA THR A 117 -11.82 -17.18 -9.61
C THR A 117 -10.42 -17.67 -9.23
N ASP A 118 -9.71 -16.88 -8.43
CA ASP A 118 -8.35 -17.09 -7.94
C ASP A 118 -8.07 -16.08 -6.81
N ILE A 119 -6.87 -16.14 -6.21
CA ILE A 119 -6.35 -15.09 -5.33
C ILE A 119 -6.51 -13.70 -5.96
N GLY A 120 -7.06 -12.72 -5.24
CA GLY A 120 -7.46 -11.43 -5.80
C GLY A 120 -6.30 -10.58 -6.36
N TYR A 121 -5.07 -10.81 -5.90
CA TYR A 121 -3.90 -10.00 -6.25
C TYR A 121 -3.08 -10.60 -7.41
N ASN A 122 -2.47 -9.76 -8.24
CA ASN A 122 -1.47 -10.18 -9.24
C ASN A 122 -0.21 -10.73 -8.57
N PHE A 123 0.33 -10.03 -7.59
CA PHE A 123 1.53 -10.44 -6.85
C PHE A 123 1.35 -10.19 -5.35
N LEU A 124 2.02 -11.02 -4.55
CA LEU A 124 2.17 -10.83 -3.13
C LEU A 124 3.65 -10.73 -2.79
N VAL A 125 4.00 -9.96 -1.76
CA VAL A 125 5.37 -9.82 -1.29
C VAL A 125 5.43 -10.25 0.17
N GLY A 126 6.21 -11.28 0.47
CA GLY A 126 6.39 -11.82 1.80
C GLY A 126 7.35 -10.98 2.65
N GLY A 127 7.20 -11.06 3.97
CA GLY A 127 8.15 -10.40 4.88
C GLY A 127 9.54 -11.03 4.82
N ASP A 128 9.68 -12.21 4.20
CA ASP A 128 10.93 -12.87 3.81
C ASP A 128 11.65 -12.19 2.61
N GLY A 129 11.05 -11.16 2.00
CA GLY A 129 11.62 -10.45 0.85
C GLY A 129 11.43 -11.15 -0.50
N GLN A 130 10.57 -12.16 -0.57
CA GLN A 130 10.27 -12.88 -1.81
C GLN A 130 8.94 -12.42 -2.41
N VAL A 131 8.80 -12.60 -3.73
CA VAL A 131 7.55 -12.33 -4.45
C VAL A 131 6.84 -13.64 -4.75
N TYR A 132 5.55 -13.70 -4.49
CA TYR A 132 4.68 -14.84 -4.74
C TYR A 132 3.73 -14.48 -5.88
N VAL A 133 3.78 -15.24 -6.98
CA VAL A 133 2.91 -15.02 -8.14
C VAL A 133 1.49 -15.42 -7.79
N GLY A 134 0.60 -14.43 -7.67
CA GLY A 134 -0.84 -14.63 -7.65
C GLY A 134 -1.35 -14.79 -9.07
N ARG A 135 -2.17 -13.84 -9.54
CA ARG A 135 -2.65 -13.84 -10.93
C ARG A 135 -1.57 -13.54 -11.98
N GLY A 136 -0.43 -13.02 -11.56
CA GLY A 136 0.70 -12.70 -12.44
C GLY A 136 0.43 -11.52 -13.37
N TRP A 137 1.23 -11.41 -14.44
CA TRP A 137 1.24 -10.23 -15.32
C TRP A 137 0.10 -10.16 -16.34
N HIS A 138 -0.53 -11.29 -16.66
CA HIS A 138 -1.40 -11.44 -17.83
C HIS A 138 -2.89 -11.52 -17.51
N ALA A 139 -3.23 -11.62 -16.22
CA ALA A 139 -4.61 -11.78 -15.77
C ALA A 139 -5.07 -10.56 -14.97
N GLN A 140 -6.32 -10.17 -15.17
CA GLN A 140 -6.94 -9.10 -14.41
C GLN A 140 -7.10 -9.48 -12.93
N GLY A 141 -6.78 -8.51 -12.08
CA GLY A 141 -6.96 -8.60 -10.63
C GLY A 141 -8.42 -8.62 -10.19
N GLN A 142 -8.70 -9.25 -9.04
CA GLN A 142 -9.96 -9.08 -8.27
C GLN A 142 -9.67 -8.37 -6.93
N HIS A 143 -8.83 -7.34 -6.96
CA HIS A 143 -8.35 -6.63 -5.76
C HIS A 143 -9.08 -5.32 -5.46
N VAL A 144 -9.53 -4.60 -6.50
CA VAL A 144 -10.42 -3.42 -6.40
C VAL A 144 -11.41 -3.50 -7.55
N ARG A 145 -12.71 -3.44 -7.24
CA ARG A 145 -13.78 -3.49 -8.25
C ARG A 145 -13.56 -2.43 -9.32
N GLY A 146 -13.50 -2.85 -10.58
CA GLY A 146 -13.33 -1.97 -11.74
C GLY A 146 -11.89 -1.65 -12.13
N TYR A 147 -10.91 -1.83 -11.24
CA TYR A 147 -9.51 -1.47 -11.53
C TYR A 147 -8.63 -2.65 -11.96
N GLY A 148 -9.11 -3.89 -11.83
CA GLY A 148 -8.37 -5.08 -12.25
C GLY A 148 -8.03 -5.14 -13.74
N ALA A 149 -8.80 -4.43 -14.58
CA ALA A 149 -8.60 -4.34 -16.02
C ALA A 149 -7.54 -3.32 -16.45
N VAL A 150 -7.13 -2.42 -15.55
CA VAL A 150 -6.26 -1.26 -15.87
C VAL A 150 -5.04 -1.16 -14.96
N SER A 151 -4.81 -2.14 -14.07
CA SER A 151 -3.73 -2.10 -13.09
C SER A 151 -3.16 -3.47 -12.77
N ILE A 152 -1.93 -3.46 -12.24
CA ILE A 152 -1.32 -4.59 -11.54
C ILE A 152 -1.38 -4.32 -10.04
N SER A 153 -1.84 -5.29 -9.25
CA SER A 153 -1.80 -5.16 -7.80
C SER A 153 -0.62 -5.89 -7.16
N ILE A 154 -0.01 -5.23 -6.18
CA ILE A 154 1.03 -5.83 -5.34
C ILE A 154 0.56 -5.77 -3.88
N ALA A 155 0.36 -6.93 -3.26
CA ALA A 155 -0.08 -7.03 -1.86
C ALA A 155 1.07 -7.41 -0.94
N PHE A 156 1.32 -6.58 0.07
CA PHE A 156 2.28 -6.88 1.12
C PHE A 156 1.62 -7.85 2.12
N ILE A 157 2.19 -9.04 2.30
CA ILE A 157 1.71 -10.00 3.29
C ILE A 157 1.95 -9.44 4.69
N GLY A 158 0.87 -9.15 5.42
CA GLY A 158 0.89 -8.56 6.76
C GLY A 158 -0.15 -7.46 6.97
N THR A 159 -0.04 -6.80 8.12
CA THR A 159 -0.90 -5.66 8.52
C THR A 159 -0.03 -4.46 8.91
N PHE A 160 -0.03 -3.42 8.09
CA PHE A 160 0.88 -2.26 8.24
C PHE A 160 0.18 -0.99 8.75
N VAL A 161 -0.86 -1.15 9.58
CA VAL A 161 -1.53 -0.01 10.22
C VAL A 161 -0.61 0.63 11.25
N ASN A 162 -0.04 -0.17 12.15
CA ASN A 162 0.81 0.33 13.24
C ASN A 162 2.29 -0.05 13.08
N VAL A 163 2.58 -1.04 12.24
CA VAL A 163 3.93 -1.60 12.03
C VAL A 163 4.39 -1.28 10.61
N LYS A 164 5.67 -0.93 10.44
CA LYS A 164 6.26 -0.70 9.11
C LYS A 164 6.53 -2.05 8.43
N PRO A 165 6.42 -2.14 7.08
CA PRO A 165 6.89 -3.31 6.36
C PRO A 165 8.40 -3.50 6.53
N ALA A 166 8.85 -4.75 6.42
CA ALA A 166 10.28 -5.05 6.42
C ALA A 166 10.95 -4.39 5.20
N GLU A 167 12.18 -3.91 5.34
CA GLU A 167 12.87 -3.22 4.24
C GLU A 167 13.04 -4.15 3.03
N GLN A 168 13.36 -5.43 3.25
CA GLN A 168 13.46 -6.42 2.17
C GLN A 168 12.14 -6.60 1.40
N GLN A 169 11.00 -6.50 2.08
CA GLN A 169 9.67 -6.56 1.45
C GLN A 169 9.43 -5.34 0.55
N VAL A 170 9.83 -4.15 1.01
CA VAL A 170 9.74 -2.91 0.21
C VAL A 170 10.65 -2.98 -1.02
N GLN A 171 11.88 -3.45 -0.84
CA GLN A 171 12.84 -3.59 -1.94
C GLN A 171 12.40 -4.64 -2.97
N ALA A 172 11.81 -5.76 -2.52
CA ALA A 172 11.25 -6.76 -3.41
C ALA A 172 10.11 -6.20 -4.27
N ALA A 173 9.19 -5.41 -3.68
CA ALA A 173 8.13 -4.75 -4.43
C ALA A 173 8.66 -3.76 -5.47
N LYS A 174 9.69 -2.97 -5.12
CA LYS A 174 10.34 -2.02 -6.05
C LYS A 174 11.00 -2.75 -7.23
N ARG A 175 11.80 -3.77 -6.93
CA ARG A 175 12.44 -4.63 -7.94
C ARG A 175 11.42 -5.33 -8.83
N LEU A 176 10.28 -5.76 -8.29
CA LEU A 176 9.19 -6.34 -9.07
C LEU A 176 8.60 -5.34 -10.06
N MET A 177 8.43 -4.08 -9.67
CA MET A 177 7.97 -3.03 -10.58
C MET A 177 9.01 -2.70 -11.65
N GLU A 178 10.30 -2.66 -11.30
CA GLU A 178 11.40 -2.51 -12.27
C GLU A 178 11.42 -3.66 -13.29
N GLU A 179 11.23 -4.89 -12.81
CA GLU A 179 11.12 -6.08 -13.65
C GLU A 179 9.90 -6.02 -14.56
N GLY A 180 8.77 -5.52 -14.05
CA GLY A 180 7.57 -5.26 -14.85
C GLY A 180 7.82 -4.28 -16.00
N VAL A 181 8.63 -3.23 -15.78
CA VAL A 181 9.04 -2.30 -16.84
C VAL A 181 9.97 -3.00 -17.84
N ARG A 182 10.97 -3.75 -17.37
CA ARG A 182 11.91 -4.51 -18.22
C ARG A 182 11.18 -5.51 -19.14
N LEU A 183 10.16 -6.17 -18.61
CA LEU A 183 9.32 -7.14 -19.33
C LEU A 183 8.20 -6.51 -20.17
N HIS A 184 8.15 -5.17 -20.27
CA HIS A 184 7.10 -4.42 -20.97
C HIS A 184 5.67 -4.75 -20.47
N LYS A 185 5.54 -5.14 -19.19
CA LYS A 185 4.26 -5.36 -18.51
C LYS A 185 3.74 -4.09 -17.84
N LEU A 186 4.67 -3.27 -17.33
CA LEU A 186 4.41 -1.93 -16.85
C LEU A 186 4.97 -0.90 -17.84
N HIS A 187 4.23 0.17 -18.07
CA HIS A 187 4.72 1.28 -18.89
C HIS A 187 5.85 2.01 -18.17
N THR A 188 6.82 2.59 -18.90
CA THR A 188 7.94 3.35 -18.32
C THR A 188 7.52 4.61 -17.59
N ASP A 189 6.25 5.01 -17.66
CA ASP A 189 5.61 6.14 -16.97
C ASP A 189 4.40 5.68 -16.14
N TYR A 190 4.48 4.50 -15.54
CA TYR A 190 3.43 4.01 -14.63
C TYR A 190 3.34 4.87 -13.36
N HIS A 191 2.16 4.90 -12.74
CA HIS A 191 1.88 5.54 -11.45
C HIS A 191 1.58 4.51 -10.36
N ILE A 192 1.93 4.86 -9.12
CA ILE A 192 1.71 4.04 -7.92
C ILE A 192 0.58 4.65 -7.10
N TYR A 193 -0.38 3.81 -6.75
CA TYR A 193 -1.55 4.14 -5.95
C TYR A 193 -1.68 3.17 -4.76
N ALA A 194 -2.41 3.59 -3.75
CA ALA A 194 -2.80 2.82 -2.59
C ALA A 194 -4.28 2.43 -2.69
N HIS A 195 -4.63 1.22 -2.24
CA HIS A 195 -6.02 0.74 -2.27
C HIS A 195 -7.02 1.72 -1.62
N ARG A 196 -6.68 2.33 -0.47
CA ARG A 196 -7.51 3.33 0.22
C ARG A 196 -7.88 4.56 -0.61
N GLN A 197 -7.10 4.92 -1.64
CA GLN A 197 -7.46 6.04 -2.52
C GLN A 197 -8.64 5.69 -3.45
N LEU A 198 -8.94 4.39 -3.61
CA LEU A 198 -9.93 3.86 -4.57
C LEU A 198 -11.12 3.18 -3.87
N SER A 199 -10.95 2.63 -2.68
CA SER A 199 -11.99 1.87 -1.95
C SER A 199 -12.01 2.14 -0.44
N ALA A 200 -13.09 1.72 0.23
CA ALA A 200 -13.37 1.95 1.65
C ALA A 200 -12.58 1.02 2.52
N THR A 201 -11.28 1.24 2.58
CA THR A 201 -10.37 0.33 3.26
C THR A 201 -9.23 1.09 3.89
N GLU A 202 -8.66 0.50 4.95
CA GLU A 202 -7.39 0.95 5.51
C GLU A 202 -6.19 0.46 4.70
N SER A 203 -6.35 -0.51 3.79
CA SER A 203 -5.27 -1.04 2.96
C SER A 203 -4.60 0.09 2.15
N PRO A 204 -3.26 0.19 2.10
CA PRO A 204 -2.26 -0.79 2.51
C PRO A 204 -1.78 -0.67 3.99
N GLY A 205 -2.50 0.05 4.83
CA GLY A 205 -2.10 0.37 6.21
C GLY A 205 -1.33 1.69 6.31
N GLU A 206 -1.47 2.38 7.44
CA GLU A 206 -0.97 3.75 7.60
C GLU A 206 0.55 3.88 7.45
N LYS A 207 1.32 2.94 8.01
CA LYS A 207 2.78 2.99 7.94
C LYS A 207 3.29 2.76 6.51
N LEU A 208 2.69 1.80 5.79
CA LEU A 208 3.04 1.54 4.40
C LEU A 208 2.56 2.67 3.47
N PHE A 209 1.35 3.19 3.68
CA PHE A 209 0.85 4.35 2.93
C PHE A 209 1.78 5.57 3.06
N THR A 210 2.15 5.94 4.28
CA THR A 210 3.08 7.06 4.54
C THR A 210 4.44 6.84 3.86
N LEU A 211 4.94 5.60 3.89
CA LEU A 211 6.21 5.26 3.24
C LEU A 211 6.11 5.42 1.72
N MET A 212 5.00 4.97 1.11
CA MET A 212 4.77 5.03 -0.32
C MET A 212 4.68 6.44 -0.88
N GLN A 213 4.23 7.42 -0.08
CA GLN A 213 4.17 8.83 -0.50
C GLN A 213 5.54 9.40 -0.91
N HIS A 214 6.62 8.76 -0.47
CA HIS A 214 7.99 9.14 -0.80
C HIS A 214 8.59 8.31 -1.95
N TRP A 215 7.83 7.38 -2.53
CA TRP A 215 8.31 6.54 -3.64
C TRP A 215 8.30 7.33 -4.95
N PRO A 216 9.25 7.03 -5.87
CA PRO A 216 9.14 7.54 -7.22
C PRO A 216 7.83 7.06 -7.83
N ARG A 217 7.17 7.92 -8.61
CA ARG A 217 5.89 7.65 -9.29
C ARG A 217 4.67 7.50 -8.38
N TRP A 218 4.79 7.80 -7.09
CA TRP A 218 3.61 7.98 -6.23
C TRP A 218 2.67 9.03 -6.82
N SER A 219 1.38 8.74 -6.84
CA SER A 219 0.37 9.67 -7.31
C SER A 219 -0.68 9.94 -6.24
N GLU A 220 -0.78 11.20 -5.83
CA GLU A 220 -1.84 11.68 -4.93
C GLU A 220 -3.17 11.82 -5.67
N ASN A 221 -3.12 12.19 -6.95
CA ASN A 221 -4.30 12.43 -7.77
C ASN A 221 -4.76 11.14 -8.45
N VAL A 222 -5.92 10.64 -8.04
CA VAL A 222 -6.56 9.44 -8.59
C VAL A 222 -7.60 9.71 -9.67
N THR A 223 -7.89 10.97 -10.02
CA THR A 223 -8.96 11.32 -10.96
C THR A 223 -8.80 10.59 -12.30
N LYS A 224 -7.61 10.65 -12.91
CA LYS A 224 -7.32 9.95 -14.18
C LYS A 224 -7.55 8.44 -14.06
N LEU A 225 -7.15 7.84 -12.94
CA LEU A 225 -7.37 6.40 -12.71
C LEU A 225 -8.86 6.09 -12.53
N ARG A 226 -9.60 6.92 -11.79
CA ARG A 226 -11.03 6.77 -11.57
C ARG A 226 -11.86 6.96 -12.84
N GLU A 227 -11.45 7.88 -13.72
CA GLU A 227 -12.04 8.09 -15.05
C GLU A 227 -11.98 6.83 -15.91
N LEU A 228 -10.89 6.04 -15.83
CA LEU A 228 -10.79 4.76 -16.54
C LEU A 228 -11.86 3.75 -16.11
N ASN A 229 -12.48 3.95 -14.95
CA ASN A 229 -13.55 3.10 -14.42
C ASN A 229 -14.93 3.80 -14.46
N ASN A 230 -15.09 4.92 -15.19
CA ASN A 230 -16.32 5.71 -15.25
C ASN A 230 -16.88 6.17 -13.88
N GLU A 231 -16.04 6.21 -12.82
CA GLU A 231 -16.46 6.55 -11.45
C GLU A 231 -15.53 7.59 -10.84
N PRO A 232 -15.52 8.83 -11.36
CA PRO A 232 -14.46 9.79 -11.03
C PRO A 232 -14.66 10.41 -9.63
N LEU A 233 -15.91 10.41 -9.15
CA LEU A 233 -16.26 10.72 -7.76
C LEU A 233 -16.60 9.47 -6.98
N ARG A 234 -16.11 9.41 -5.76
CA ARG A 234 -16.46 8.37 -4.82
C ARG A 234 -17.38 8.91 -3.72
N PHE A 235 -18.61 8.41 -3.72
CA PHE A 235 -19.58 8.73 -2.68
C PHE A 235 -19.50 7.73 -1.53
N VAL A 236 -19.42 8.23 -0.30
CA VAL A 236 -19.66 7.46 0.92
C VAL A 236 -21.12 7.69 1.29
N THR A 237 -21.94 6.68 1.03
CA THR A 237 -23.39 6.72 1.32
C THR A 237 -23.64 6.81 2.81
N ARG A 238 -24.84 7.24 3.19
CA ARG A 238 -25.27 7.37 4.59
C ARG A 238 -25.08 6.08 5.38
N ASP A 239 -25.51 4.98 4.81
CA ASP A 239 -25.32 3.60 5.26
C ASP A 239 -23.82 3.25 5.41
N ALA A 240 -22.96 3.64 4.46
CA ALA A 240 -21.53 3.36 4.53
C ALA A 240 -20.79 4.11 5.65
N TRP A 241 -21.22 5.32 6.02
CA TRP A 241 -20.67 6.05 7.17
C TRP A 241 -21.49 5.88 8.46
N LEU A 242 -22.46 4.97 8.48
CA LEU A 242 -23.31 4.66 9.64
C LEU A 242 -24.08 5.90 10.16
N ALA A 243 -24.68 6.63 9.23
CA ALA A 243 -25.53 7.77 9.52
C ALA A 243 -26.73 7.38 10.37
N GLN A 244 -27.02 8.18 11.38
CA GLN A 244 -28.29 8.13 12.08
C GLN A 244 -29.42 8.60 11.13
N PRO A 245 -30.65 8.10 11.27
CA PRO A 245 -31.79 8.65 10.55
C PRO A 245 -32.08 10.09 11.01
N SER A 246 -32.73 10.88 10.17
CA SER A 246 -33.19 12.21 10.56
C SER A 246 -34.21 12.13 11.70
N VAL A 247 -34.09 13.00 12.69
CA VAL A 247 -35.01 13.07 13.85
C VAL A 247 -36.41 13.51 13.42
N GLN A 248 -36.51 14.32 12.37
CA GLN A 248 -37.76 14.81 11.81
C GLN A 248 -37.70 14.90 10.28
N PRO A 249 -38.84 14.91 9.58
CA PRO A 249 -38.88 15.16 8.14
C PRO A 249 -38.18 16.46 7.74
N ILE A 250 -37.29 16.35 6.76
CA ILE A 250 -36.52 17.47 6.21
C ILE A 250 -37.29 18.05 5.01
N LYS A 251 -37.27 19.38 4.88
CA LYS A 251 -37.90 20.08 3.75
C LYS A 251 -37.20 19.68 2.44
N ALA A 252 -37.97 19.36 1.41
CA ALA A 252 -37.44 19.12 0.08
C ALA A 252 -36.83 20.41 -0.52
N LEU A 253 -35.75 20.25 -1.28
CA LEU A 253 -35.08 21.32 -2.00
C LEU A 253 -35.71 21.49 -3.39
N ALA A 254 -35.91 22.74 -3.82
CA ALA A 254 -36.40 23.01 -5.16
C ALA A 254 -35.29 22.74 -6.20
N LEU A 255 -35.56 21.80 -7.11
CA LEU A 255 -34.65 21.41 -8.19
C LEU A 255 -35.07 22.06 -9.52
N PRO A 256 -34.11 22.39 -10.42
CA PRO A 256 -32.67 22.35 -10.20
C PRO A 256 -32.21 23.48 -9.27
N VAL A 257 -31.25 23.17 -8.39
CA VAL A 257 -30.72 24.12 -7.42
C VAL A 257 -29.99 25.26 -8.13
N LYS A 258 -30.19 26.51 -7.68
CA LYS A 258 -29.55 27.71 -8.28
C LYS A 258 -28.39 28.27 -7.47
N ASN A 259 -28.31 27.96 -6.18
CA ASN A 259 -27.29 28.50 -5.29
C ASN A 259 -26.48 27.35 -4.69
N VAL A 260 -25.16 27.50 -4.64
CA VAL A 260 -24.26 26.58 -3.95
C VAL A 260 -23.47 27.37 -2.92
N ARG A 261 -23.32 26.84 -1.72
CA ARG A 261 -22.45 27.43 -0.69
C ARG A 261 -21.39 26.44 -0.25
N TYR A 262 -20.16 26.94 -0.17
CA TYR A 262 -19.02 26.24 0.38
C TYR A 262 -18.79 26.66 1.82
N VAL A 263 -18.66 25.68 2.71
CA VAL A 263 -18.54 25.92 4.15
C VAL A 263 -17.47 25.00 4.73
N SER A 264 -16.57 25.53 5.56
CA SER A 264 -15.65 24.69 6.33
C SER A 264 -16.39 24.10 7.53
N THR A 265 -16.16 22.83 7.83
CA THR A 265 -16.77 22.21 9.01
C THR A 265 -16.13 22.69 10.32
N ALA A 266 -15.01 23.44 10.26
CA ALA A 266 -14.22 23.87 11.41
C ALA A 266 -13.83 22.71 12.35
N THR A 267 -13.63 21.51 11.79
CA THR A 267 -13.19 20.33 12.53
C THR A 267 -11.69 20.10 12.34
N GLU A 268 -11.12 19.14 13.06
CA GLU A 268 -9.80 18.64 12.66
C GLU A 268 -9.85 18.01 11.27
N SER A 269 -8.75 18.17 10.52
CA SER A 269 -8.59 17.59 9.19
C SER A 269 -8.54 16.06 9.26
N CYS A 270 -9.00 15.41 8.19
CA CYS A 270 -8.99 13.96 8.06
C CYS A 270 -8.23 13.55 6.80
N ARG A 271 -7.51 12.42 6.85
CA ARG A 271 -6.68 11.92 5.72
C ARG A 271 -7.05 10.53 5.26
N THR A 272 -7.64 9.72 6.15
CA THR A 272 -8.13 8.39 5.83
C THR A 272 -9.65 8.38 5.87
N GLN A 273 -10.27 7.43 5.16
CA GLN A 273 -11.72 7.29 5.21
C GLN A 273 -12.24 7.01 6.62
N ALA A 274 -11.53 6.22 7.44
CA ALA A 274 -11.92 5.98 8.82
C ALA A 274 -11.95 7.28 9.64
N MET A 275 -10.90 8.11 9.52
CA MET A 275 -10.86 9.43 10.18
C MET A 275 -11.99 10.33 9.68
N CYS A 276 -12.18 10.43 8.36
CA CYS A 276 -13.21 11.30 7.79
C CYS A 276 -14.62 10.81 8.17
N THR A 277 -14.86 9.50 8.15
CA THR A 277 -16.11 8.88 8.62
C THR A 277 -16.39 9.23 10.07
N LEU A 278 -15.42 9.09 10.97
CA LEU A 278 -15.57 9.45 12.38
C LEU A 278 -15.89 10.95 12.55
N ARG A 279 -15.24 11.83 11.79
CA ARG A 279 -15.51 13.28 11.82
C ARG A 279 -16.92 13.61 11.33
N VAL A 280 -17.35 13.01 10.22
CA VAL A 280 -18.71 13.22 9.68
C VAL A 280 -19.78 12.71 10.65
N ARG A 281 -19.56 11.55 11.29
CA ARG A 281 -20.45 11.03 12.33
C ARG A 281 -20.53 11.97 13.54
N PHE A 282 -19.38 12.46 14.02
CA PHE A 282 -19.35 13.42 15.12
C PHE A 282 -20.07 14.72 14.75
N LEU A 283 -19.90 15.21 13.52
CA LEU A 283 -20.64 16.38 13.01
C LEU A 283 -22.15 16.15 12.98
N GLN A 284 -22.62 14.97 12.59
CA GLN A 284 -24.04 14.64 12.64
C GLN A 284 -24.56 14.70 14.09
N ALA A 285 -23.88 14.03 15.01
CA ALA A 285 -24.25 14.04 16.43
C ALA A 285 -24.28 15.47 17.00
N LEU A 286 -23.25 16.27 16.72
CA LEU A 286 -23.19 17.67 17.14
C LEU A 286 -24.39 18.49 16.61
N HIS A 287 -24.73 18.36 15.33
CA HIS A 287 -25.88 19.08 14.77
C HIS A 287 -27.19 18.69 15.43
N ILE A 288 -27.41 17.40 15.66
CA ILE A 288 -28.66 16.89 16.23
C ILE A 288 -28.75 17.26 17.72
N GLU A 289 -27.72 16.93 18.49
CA GLU A 289 -27.75 16.99 19.96
C GLU A 289 -27.48 18.39 20.49
N SER A 290 -26.52 19.11 19.91
CA SER A 290 -26.09 20.42 20.41
C SER A 290 -26.76 21.59 19.69
N HIS A 291 -26.97 21.48 18.37
CA HIS A 291 -27.54 22.56 17.56
C HIS A 291 -29.02 22.38 17.23
N SER A 292 -29.65 21.33 17.77
CA SER A 292 -31.07 21.00 17.60
C SER A 292 -31.53 20.96 16.14
N LYS A 293 -30.65 20.52 15.23
CA LYS A 293 -30.97 20.31 13.82
C LYS A 293 -31.66 18.96 13.62
N LYS A 294 -32.40 18.82 12.53
CA LYS A 294 -33.13 17.59 12.22
C LYS A 294 -32.21 16.43 11.79
N ASP A 295 -31.05 16.77 11.24
CA ASP A 295 -30.01 15.86 10.74
C ASP A 295 -28.72 16.67 10.51
N ILE A 296 -27.65 16.00 10.05
CA ILE A 296 -26.41 16.66 9.59
C ILE A 296 -26.75 17.83 8.64
N ASN A 297 -26.28 19.03 8.96
CA ASN A 297 -26.70 20.24 8.26
C ASN A 297 -25.87 20.54 6.99
N TYR A 298 -25.60 19.51 6.20
CA TYR A 298 -24.83 19.57 4.96
C TYR A 298 -25.48 18.67 3.90
N ASN A 299 -25.53 19.10 2.64
CA ASN A 299 -25.96 18.22 1.54
C ASN A 299 -24.90 17.18 1.25
N PHE A 300 -23.65 17.63 1.10
CA PHE A 300 -22.48 16.81 0.87
C PHE A 300 -21.31 17.32 1.70
N LEU A 301 -20.40 16.44 2.12
CA LEU A 301 -19.14 16.81 2.74
C LEU A 301 -17.96 16.24 1.97
N VAL A 302 -16.96 17.06 1.67
CA VAL A 302 -15.73 16.64 0.98
C VAL A 302 -14.65 16.36 2.02
N GLY A 303 -14.27 15.10 2.16
CA GLY A 303 -13.21 14.66 3.06
C GLY A 303 -11.82 14.99 2.52
N GLY A 304 -10.85 15.16 3.41
CA GLY A 304 -9.43 15.27 3.02
C GLY A 304 -8.84 13.95 2.47
N ASP A 305 -9.61 12.86 2.52
CA ASP A 305 -9.36 11.58 1.85
C ASP A 305 -9.78 11.56 0.36
N GLY A 306 -10.34 12.66 -0.16
CA GLY A 306 -10.77 12.78 -1.56
C GLY A 306 -12.10 12.07 -1.88
N ASN A 307 -12.91 11.77 -0.85
CA ASN A 307 -14.25 11.21 -0.98
C ASN A 307 -15.35 12.24 -0.70
N VAL A 308 -16.54 12.01 -1.25
CA VAL A 308 -17.74 12.82 -0.99
C VAL A 308 -18.67 12.04 -0.05
N TYR A 309 -18.86 12.52 1.16
CA TYR A 309 -19.78 11.97 2.14
C TYR A 309 -21.18 12.54 1.91
N VAL A 310 -22.16 11.65 1.71
CA VAL A 310 -23.55 12.03 1.47
C VAL A 310 -24.18 12.42 2.81
N GLY A 311 -24.54 13.68 2.96
CA GLY A 311 -25.34 14.18 4.08
C GLY A 311 -26.83 14.10 3.72
N ARG A 312 -27.43 15.27 3.49
CA ARG A 312 -28.83 15.43 3.07
C ARG A 312 -29.07 15.24 1.57
N ASP A 313 -28.04 14.84 0.81
CA ASP A 313 -28.08 14.61 -0.66
C ASP A 313 -28.57 15.82 -1.49
N TRP A 314 -29.07 15.60 -2.70
CA TRP A 314 -29.55 16.65 -3.61
C TRP A 314 -30.96 17.15 -3.29
N ASP A 315 -31.76 16.34 -2.61
CA ASP A 315 -33.21 16.45 -2.58
C ASP A 315 -33.73 17.18 -1.33
N TYR A 316 -32.89 17.40 -0.32
CA TYR A 316 -33.29 18.01 0.96
C TYR A 316 -32.52 19.28 1.30
N ALA A 317 -33.23 20.27 1.85
CA ALA A 317 -32.66 21.57 2.21
C ALA A 317 -31.91 21.55 3.55
N CYS A 318 -30.89 22.40 3.67
CA CYS A 318 -30.22 22.70 4.93
C CYS A 318 -31.00 23.75 5.76
N GLU A 319 -30.76 23.73 7.07
CA GLU A 319 -31.28 24.68 8.03
C GLU A 319 -30.27 25.83 8.25
N LYS A 320 -30.73 26.97 8.75
CA LYS A 320 -29.88 28.15 9.05
C LYS A 320 -28.80 27.81 10.07
N PHE A 321 -27.60 28.38 9.96
CA PHE A 321 -26.54 28.20 10.96
C PHE A 321 -26.73 29.12 12.17
N THR A 322 -27.12 30.38 11.95
CA THR A 322 -27.38 31.37 13.00
C THR A 322 -28.82 31.87 12.97
N SER A 323 -29.30 32.44 14.07
CA SER A 323 -30.63 33.05 14.17
C SER A 323 -30.80 34.28 13.28
N GLU A 324 -29.70 34.96 12.96
CA GLU A 324 -29.67 36.18 12.14
C GLU A 324 -29.64 35.89 10.62
N GLU A 325 -29.34 34.65 10.25
CA GLU A 325 -29.25 34.27 8.85
C GLU A 325 -30.64 34.18 8.19
N THR A 326 -30.77 34.69 6.97
CA THR A 326 -31.94 34.36 6.14
C THR A 326 -31.85 32.90 5.69
N SER A 327 -33.00 32.27 5.40
CA SER A 327 -33.00 30.85 5.06
C SER A 327 -32.26 30.65 3.74
N PHE A 328 -31.19 29.87 3.77
CA PHE A 328 -30.45 29.52 2.56
C PHE A 328 -31.21 28.47 1.76
N GLU A 329 -31.66 28.85 0.56
CA GLU A 329 -32.24 27.94 -0.43
C GLU A 329 -31.18 27.61 -1.48
N GLY A 330 -30.42 26.54 -1.21
CA GLY A 330 -29.34 26.10 -2.05
C GLY A 330 -28.67 24.82 -1.55
N LEU A 331 -27.66 24.39 -2.30
CA LEU A 331 -26.85 23.22 -2.00
C LEU A 331 -25.68 23.62 -1.09
N LEU A 332 -25.53 22.96 0.05
CA LEU A 332 -24.47 23.24 1.00
C LEU A 332 -23.41 22.13 0.98
N VAL A 333 -22.20 22.49 0.55
CA VAL A 333 -21.06 21.57 0.46
C VAL A 333 -20.08 21.90 1.57
N GLY A 334 -19.96 20.99 2.54
CA GLY A 334 -19.04 21.09 3.67
C GLY A 334 -17.64 20.58 3.30
N PHE A 335 -16.59 21.23 3.80
CA PHE A 335 -15.22 20.74 3.69
C PHE A 335 -14.73 20.24 5.04
N VAL A 336 -14.48 18.93 5.16
CA VAL A 336 -14.06 18.33 6.44
C VAL A 336 -12.64 18.76 6.75
N GLY A 337 -12.49 19.57 7.78
CA GLY A 337 -11.20 20.08 8.23
C GLY A 337 -11.30 21.49 8.79
N ASN A 338 -10.13 22.10 8.99
CA ASN A 338 -10.00 23.48 9.44
C ASN A 338 -10.51 24.45 8.36
N SER A 339 -10.37 25.76 8.62
CA SER A 339 -10.86 26.80 7.70
C SER A 339 -10.19 26.80 6.32
N SER A 340 -9.05 26.12 6.13
CA SER A 340 -8.34 26.09 4.85
C SER A 340 -8.74 24.86 4.01
N VAL A 341 -9.41 25.10 2.88
CA VAL A 341 -9.75 24.06 1.90
C VAL A 341 -8.51 23.67 1.08
N THR A 342 -8.23 22.37 0.98
CA THR A 342 -7.11 21.90 0.16
C THR A 342 -7.45 21.94 -1.34
N PRO A 343 -6.46 22.11 -2.24
CA PRO A 343 -6.68 22.05 -3.69
C PRO A 343 -7.35 20.74 -4.14
N SER A 344 -7.01 19.62 -3.49
CA SER A 344 -7.61 18.31 -3.74
C SER A 344 -9.11 18.31 -3.44
N GLN A 345 -9.50 18.81 -2.26
CA GLN A 345 -10.92 18.93 -1.89
C GLN A 345 -11.69 19.85 -2.85
N MET A 346 -11.08 20.97 -3.26
CA MET A 346 -11.71 21.90 -4.22
C MET A 346 -11.94 21.23 -5.59
N SER A 347 -11.00 20.40 -6.05
CA SER A 347 -11.16 19.62 -7.28
C SER A 347 -12.34 18.66 -7.19
N VAL A 348 -12.46 17.92 -6.07
CA VAL A 348 -13.57 17.00 -5.82
C VAL A 348 -14.91 17.74 -5.75
N ALA A 349 -14.96 18.92 -5.12
CA ALA A 349 -16.17 19.74 -5.05
C ALA A 349 -16.63 20.23 -6.43
N LYS A 350 -15.71 20.71 -7.27
CA LYS A 350 -16.04 21.13 -8.66
C LYS A 350 -16.61 19.99 -9.48
N GLU A 351 -16.04 18.81 -9.32
CA GLU A 351 -16.51 17.61 -10.00
C GLU A 351 -17.89 17.17 -9.50
N LEU A 352 -18.14 17.27 -8.18
CA LEU A 352 -19.47 17.03 -7.60
C LEU A 352 -20.54 17.92 -8.24
N LEU A 353 -20.25 19.22 -8.40
CA LEU A 353 -21.18 20.16 -9.04
C LEU A 353 -21.39 19.83 -10.52
N THR A 354 -20.33 19.45 -11.24
CA THR A 354 -20.41 19.00 -12.64
C THR A 354 -21.33 17.78 -12.77
N ARG A 355 -21.24 16.82 -11.84
CA ARG A 355 -22.15 15.67 -11.78
C ARG A 355 -23.59 16.10 -11.46
N GLY A 356 -23.78 17.06 -10.55
CA GLY A 356 -25.09 17.64 -10.24
C GLY A 356 -25.78 18.25 -11.47
N ILE A 357 -25.04 18.97 -12.31
CA ILE A 357 -25.54 19.54 -13.58
C ILE A 357 -25.98 18.42 -14.53
N LYS A 358 -25.13 17.41 -14.74
CA LYS A 358 -25.44 16.26 -15.61
C LYS A 358 -26.68 15.48 -15.16
N LEU A 359 -26.95 15.45 -13.85
CA LEU A 359 -28.12 14.79 -13.27
C LEU A 359 -29.39 15.67 -13.28
N GLY A 360 -29.31 16.92 -13.75
CA GLY A 360 -30.41 17.88 -13.70
C GLY A 360 -30.76 18.34 -12.27
N LYS A 361 -29.89 18.07 -11.29
CA LYS A 361 -30.07 18.47 -9.88
C LYS A 361 -29.56 19.88 -9.62
N LEU A 362 -28.56 20.34 -10.37
CA LEU A 362 -27.98 21.67 -10.28
C LEU A 362 -28.18 22.42 -11.59
N HIS A 363 -28.52 23.71 -11.51
CA HIS A 363 -28.69 24.56 -12.69
C HIS A 363 -27.33 24.87 -13.33
N GLU A 364 -27.24 24.92 -14.66
CA GLU A 364 -25.97 25.18 -15.39
C GLU A 364 -25.31 26.50 -14.99
N HIS A 365 -26.13 27.51 -14.70
CA HIS A 365 -25.71 28.86 -14.31
C HIS A 365 -25.89 29.09 -12.80
N TYR A 366 -25.51 28.11 -11.97
CA TYR A 366 -25.61 28.27 -10.51
C TYR A 366 -24.70 29.39 -9.99
N GLN A 367 -25.12 30.03 -8.90
CA GLN A 367 -24.31 31.01 -8.19
C GLN A 367 -23.55 30.33 -7.04
N LEU A 368 -22.22 30.45 -7.02
CA LEU A 368 -21.40 30.05 -5.89
C LEU A 368 -21.32 31.21 -4.89
N ILE A 369 -21.82 30.98 -3.69
CA ILE A 369 -21.74 31.92 -2.56
C ILE A 369 -20.59 31.42 -1.69
N ASP A 370 -19.45 32.10 -1.77
CA ASP A 370 -18.22 31.67 -1.11
C ASP A 370 -18.03 32.41 0.22
N GLU A 371 -17.97 31.66 1.32
CA GLU A 371 -17.59 32.17 2.65
C GLU A 371 -16.12 31.85 2.97
N LEU A 372 -15.40 31.16 2.08
CA LEU A 372 -14.03 30.69 2.28
C LEU A 372 -13.07 31.62 1.51
N LYS A 373 -12.63 32.70 2.18
CA LYS A 373 -11.56 33.58 1.68
C LYS A 373 -10.17 32.99 1.87
#